data_AF-A0A270MZK9-F1
#
_entry.id   AF-A0A270MZK9-F1
#
_cell.length_a   1.000
_cell.length_b   1.000
_cell.length_c   1.000
_cell.angle_alpha   90.00
_cell.angle_beta   90.00
_cell.angle_gamma   90.00
#
_symmetry.space_group_name_H-M   'P 1'
#
loop_
_entity.id
_entity.type
_entity.pdbx_description
1 polymer ?
#
loop_
_entity_poly.entity_id
_entity_poly.type
_entity_poly.pdbx_seq_one_letter_code
_entity_poly.pdbx_strand_id
1 'polypeptide(L)'
;ATVGLPTIYVPLPHGNGEQARNATSAVDAGAGVVVANADLDVERLLAETARIHDADVLAQMSAAGRGLMPAHAAEEMAVRVISAATSIDPTIG
;
A
#
# COMPACT_ATOMS: atom_id res chain seq x y z
N ALA A 1 -4.04 -2.75 1.70
CA ALA A 1 -4.64 -1.47 2.16
C ALA A 1 -6.14 -1.42 1.97
N THR A 2 -6.70 -1.53 0.76
CA THR A 2 -8.16 -1.42 0.51
C THR A 2 -9.02 -2.37 1.36
N VAL A 3 -8.53 -3.56 1.67
CA VAL A 3 -9.20 -4.57 2.52
C VAL A 3 -8.74 -4.58 3.98
N GLY A 4 -7.81 -3.70 4.37
CA GLY A 4 -7.25 -3.64 5.73
C GLY A 4 -6.55 -4.91 6.17
N LEU A 5 -5.82 -5.60 5.28
CA LEU A 5 -5.08 -6.81 5.65
C LEU A 5 -3.67 -6.45 6.16
N PRO A 6 -3.25 -6.94 7.35
CA PRO A 6 -1.88 -6.85 7.81
C PRO A 6 -0.91 -7.44 6.78
N THR A 7 0.19 -6.75 6.46
CA THR A 7 1.07 -7.13 5.34
C THR A 7 2.54 -7.14 5.74
N ILE A 8 3.28 -8.18 5.33
CA ILE A 8 4.74 -8.22 5.36
C ILE A 8 5.24 -7.92 3.94
N TYR A 9 5.97 -6.83 3.77
CA TYR A 9 6.57 -6.43 2.50
C TYR A 9 8.03 -6.89 2.45
N VAL A 10 8.40 -7.56 1.36
CA VAL A 10 9.81 -7.93 1.09
C VAL A 10 10.20 -7.35 -0.27
N PRO A 11 10.67 -6.09 -0.32
CA PRO A 11 11.04 -5.45 -1.58
C PRO A 11 12.23 -6.16 -2.21
N LEU A 12 12.12 -6.49 -3.50
CA LEU A 12 13.21 -7.11 -4.25
C LEU A 12 14.45 -6.20 -4.30
N PRO A 13 15.66 -6.78 -4.37
CA PRO A 13 16.91 -6.02 -4.41
C PRO A 13 17.15 -5.32 -5.76
N HIS A 14 16.24 -5.53 -6.72
CA HIS A 14 16.36 -5.03 -8.08
C HIS A 14 15.17 -4.13 -8.42
N GLY A 15 15.43 -3.13 -9.26
CA GLY A 15 14.44 -2.12 -9.65
C GLY A 15 14.82 -0.73 -9.15
N ASN A 16 13.94 0.24 -9.37
CA ASN A 16 14.13 1.65 -9.00
C ASN A 16 13.69 1.96 -7.55
N GLY A 17 13.47 0.94 -6.72
CA GLY A 17 12.97 1.09 -5.34
C GLY A 17 11.46 1.36 -5.22
N GLU A 18 10.67 1.30 -6.29
CA GLU A 18 9.21 1.48 -6.24
C GLU A 18 8.55 0.62 -5.16
N GLN A 19 8.98 -0.64 -5.01
CA GLN A 19 8.34 -1.57 -4.06
C GLN A 19 8.44 -1.10 -2.60
N ALA A 20 9.61 -0.61 -2.19
CA ALA A 20 9.79 -0.07 -0.85
C ALA A 20 9.01 1.24 -0.64
N ARG A 21 8.97 2.10 -1.67
CA ARG A 21 8.19 3.34 -1.64
C ARG A 21 6.69 3.08 -1.54
N ASN A 22 6.18 2.10 -2.27
CA ASN A 22 4.78 1.69 -2.22
C ASN A 22 4.37 1.09 -0.87
N ALA A 23 5.33 0.54 -0.11
CA ALA A 23 5.08 0.02 1.23
C ALA A 23 5.07 1.12 2.32
N THR A 24 5.71 2.26 2.07
CA THR A 24 5.98 3.29 3.09
C THR A 24 4.70 3.77 3.78
N SER A 25 3.65 4.12 3.02
CA SER A 25 2.39 4.58 3.62
C SER A 25 1.71 3.55 4.52
N ALA A 26 1.83 2.26 4.18
CA ALA A 26 1.28 1.18 4.99
C ALA A 26 2.11 0.94 6.26
N VAL A 27 3.44 1.00 6.16
CA VAL A 27 4.34 0.83 7.31
C VAL A 27 4.23 1.99 8.28
N ASP A 28 4.23 3.23 7.78
CA ASP A 28 4.12 4.44 8.60
C ASP A 28 2.78 4.48 9.36
N ALA A 29 1.71 3.96 8.75
CA ALA A 29 0.42 3.81 9.41
C ALA A 29 0.36 2.66 10.43
N GLY A 30 1.35 1.76 10.45
CA GLY A 30 1.34 0.54 11.25
C GLY A 30 0.50 -0.60 10.66
N ALA A 31 0.11 -0.50 9.39
CA ALA A 31 -0.67 -1.53 8.70
C ALA A 31 0.17 -2.69 8.15
N GLY A 32 1.49 -2.56 8.18
CA GLY A 32 2.41 -3.57 7.69
C GLY A 32 3.84 -3.35 8.19
N VAL A 33 4.71 -4.29 7.86
CA VAL A 33 6.14 -4.23 8.15
C VAL A 33 6.94 -4.46 6.88
N VAL A 34 8.15 -3.93 6.82
CA VAL A 34 9.11 -4.23 5.75
C VAL A 34 10.21 -5.12 6.32
N VAL A 35 10.51 -6.19 5.62
CA VAL A 35 11.71 -7.01 5.81
C VAL A 35 12.60 -6.77 4.59
N ALA A 36 13.83 -6.33 4.80
CA ALA A 36 14.77 -6.20 3.69
C ALA A 36 15.02 -7.58 3.07
N ASN A 37 15.05 -7.68 1.74
CA ASN A 37 15.27 -8.97 1.07
C ASN A 37 16.56 -9.68 1.51
N ALA A 38 17.61 -8.92 1.81
CA ALA A 38 18.89 -9.47 2.30
C ALA A 38 18.78 -10.10 3.70
N ASP A 39 17.79 -9.67 4.48
CA ASP A 39 17.54 -10.17 5.84
C ASP A 39 16.46 -11.26 5.85
N LEU A 40 15.85 -11.58 4.70
CA LEU A 40 14.84 -12.61 4.63
C LEU A 40 15.49 -13.99 4.57
N ASP A 41 15.40 -14.71 5.69
CA ASP A 41 15.66 -16.14 5.78
C ASP A 41 14.47 -16.87 6.44
N VAL A 42 14.66 -18.17 6.72
CA VAL A 42 13.62 -19.02 7.33
C VAL A 42 13.28 -18.53 8.74
N GLU A 43 14.27 -18.18 9.55
CA GLU A 43 14.07 -17.74 10.93
C GLU A 43 13.30 -16.41 10.95
N ARG A 44 13.71 -15.46 10.10
CA ARG A 44 13.06 -14.16 9.94
C ARG A 44 11.62 -14.31 9.49
N LEU A 45 11.35 -15.17 8.51
CA LEU A 45 9.99 -15.40 8.01
C LEU A 45 9.09 -15.99 9.11
N LEU A 46 9.59 -16.98 9.86
CA LEU A 46 8.84 -17.58 10.98
C LEU A 46 8.56 -16.55 12.08
N ALA A 47 9.55 -15.73 12.44
CA ALA A 47 9.37 -14.69 13.45
C ALA A 47 8.31 -13.66 13.05
N GLU A 48 8.31 -13.19 11.80
CA GLU A 48 7.31 -12.22 11.35
C GLU A 48 5.93 -12.83 11.15
N THR A 49 5.85 -14.08 10.67
CA THR A 49 4.57 -14.78 10.50
C THR A 49 3.97 -15.26 11.82
N ALA A 50 4.74 -15.41 12.90
CA ALA A 50 4.21 -15.74 14.23
C ALA A 50 3.15 -14.75 14.73
N ARG A 51 3.13 -13.52 14.20
CA ARG A 51 2.08 -12.52 14.44
C ARG A 51 0.67 -13.01 14.10
N ILE A 52 0.51 -14.03 13.26
CA ILE A 52 -0.81 -14.64 12.99
C ILE A 52 -1.49 -15.19 14.24
N HIS A 53 -0.72 -15.45 15.29
CA HIS A 53 -1.21 -15.93 16.58
C HIS A 53 -1.58 -14.80 17.56
N ASP A 54 -1.34 -13.55 17.20
CA ASP A 54 -1.65 -12.37 18.02
C ASP A 54 -2.82 -11.59 17.40
N ALA A 55 -4.03 -11.91 17.86
CA ALA A 55 -5.26 -11.32 17.32
C ALA A 55 -5.33 -9.80 17.54
N ASP A 56 -4.77 -9.29 18.64
CA ASP A 56 -4.81 -7.86 18.97
C ASP A 56 -3.90 -7.07 18.04
N VAL A 57 -2.69 -7.58 17.78
CA VAL A 57 -1.76 -6.98 16.81
C VAL A 57 -2.38 -6.99 15.41
N LEU A 58 -2.98 -8.11 14.97
CA LEU A 58 -3.62 -8.18 13.66
C LEU A 58 -4.80 -7.21 13.54
N ALA A 59 -5.60 -7.05 14.60
CA ALA A 59 -6.72 -6.11 14.62
C ALA A 59 -6.24 -4.65 14.51
N GLN A 60 -5.18 -4.30 15.23
CA GLN A 60 -4.58 -2.95 15.17
C GLN A 60 -4.02 -2.66 13.77
N MET A 61 -3.22 -3.59 13.21
CA MET A 61 -2.69 -3.46 11.86
C MET A 61 -3.80 -3.39 10.81
N SER A 62 -4.87 -4.17 10.99
CA SER A 62 -6.02 -4.16 10.09
C SER A 62 -6.73 -2.81 10.11
N ALA A 63 -6.99 -2.28 11.30
CA ALA A 63 -7.62 -0.98 11.48
C ALA A 63 -6.78 0.15 10.87
N ALA A 64 -5.47 0.15 11.14
CA ALA A 64 -4.51 1.08 10.55
C ALA A 64 -4.50 1.06 9.02
N GLY A 65 -4.71 -0.12 8.41
CA GLY A 65 -4.71 -0.29 6.96
C GLY A 65 -5.96 0.22 6.25
N ARG A 66 -7.08 0.39 6.97
CA ARG A 66 -8.37 0.77 6.37
C ARG A 66 -8.32 2.21 5.88
N GLY A 67 -8.73 2.42 4.63
CA GLY A 67 -8.82 3.75 4.03
C GLY A 67 -7.50 4.35 3.57
N LEU A 68 -6.35 3.67 3.75
CA LEU A 68 -5.05 4.16 3.26
C LEU A 68 -4.98 4.27 1.73
N MET A 69 -5.79 3.50 0.99
CA MET A 69 -5.87 3.56 -0.46
C MET A 69 -7.27 3.98 -0.90
N PRO A 70 -7.40 4.90 -1.87
CA PRO A 70 -8.69 5.34 -2.36
C PRO A 70 -9.44 4.17 -3.01
N ALA A 71 -10.65 3.88 -2.53
CA ALA A 71 -11.50 2.83 -3.12
C ALA A 71 -12.03 3.21 -4.51
N HIS A 72 -12.09 4.51 -4.83
CA HIS A 72 -12.74 5.07 -6.02
C HIS A 72 -11.76 5.78 -6.95
N ALA A 73 -10.46 5.43 -6.90
CA ALA A 73 -9.41 6.11 -7.65
C ALA A 73 -9.70 6.18 -9.17
N ALA A 74 -10.28 5.11 -9.74
CA ALA A 74 -10.62 5.08 -11.16
C ALA A 74 -11.76 6.05 -11.52
N GLU A 75 -12.78 6.15 -10.67
CA GLU A 75 -13.91 7.07 -10.86
C GLU A 75 -13.44 8.53 -10.74
N GLU A 76 -12.66 8.85 -9.71
CA GLU A 76 -12.06 10.18 -9.57
C GLU A 76 -11.20 10.56 -10.78
N MET A 77 -10.42 9.60 -11.30
CA MET A 77 -9.61 9.82 -12.48
C MET A 77 -10.47 10.10 -13.72
N ALA A 78 -11.55 9.34 -13.92
CA ALA A 78 -12.47 9.56 -15.02
C ALA A 78 -13.12 10.96 -14.95
N VAL A 79 -13.59 11.38 -13.77
CA VAL A 79 -14.16 12.72 -13.55
C VAL A 79 -13.14 13.82 -13.89
N ARG A 80 -11.89 13.69 -13.43
CA ARG A 80 -10.82 14.67 -13.69
C ARG A 80 -10.49 14.77 -15.18
N VAL A 81 -10.43 13.64 -15.88
CA VAL A 81 -10.15 13.61 -17.33
C VAL A 81 -11.30 14.24 -18.13
N ILE A 82 -12.55 13.89 -17.82
CA ILE A 82 -13.72 14.47 -18.49
C ILE A 82 -13.77 15.98 -18.26
N SER A 83 -13.58 16.43 -17.02
CA SER A 83 -13.56 17.86 -16.69
C SER A 83 -12.48 18.61 -17.46
N ALA A 84 -11.26 18.05 -17.56
CA ALA A 84 -10.18 18.66 -18.33
C ALA A 84 -10.55 18.79 -19.81
N ALA A 85 -11.09 17.72 -20.41
CA ALA A 85 -11.47 17.71 -21.83
C ALA A 85 -12.61 18.67 -22.17
N THR A 86 -13.58 18.89 -21.27
CA THR A 86 -14.71 19.80 -21.49
C THR A 86 -14.42 21.25 -21.10
N SER A 87 -13.36 21.49 -20.32
CA SER A 87 -12.90 22.83 -19.96
C SER A 87 -11.95 23.48 -20.99
N ILE A 88 -11.53 22.74 -22.03
CA ILE A 88 -10.82 23.32 -23.17
C ILE A 88 -11.82 24.11 -24.02
N ASP A 89 -11.64 25.43 -24.04
CA ASP A 89 -12.41 26.37 -24.85
C ASP A 89 -12.23 26.07 -26.36
N PRO A 90 -13.32 25.82 -27.12
CA PRO A 90 -13.24 25.57 -28.57
C PRO A 90 -12.86 26.81 -29.40
N THR A 91 -12.66 27.98 -28.80
CA THR A 91 -12.40 29.24 -29.53
C THR A 91 -10.92 29.49 -29.89
N ILE A 92 -10.01 28.54 -29.62
CA ILE A 92 -8.64 28.56 -30.15
C ILE A 92 -8.54 27.56 -31.32
N GLY A 93 -8.96 28.03 -32.50
CA GLY A 93 -8.85 27.35 -33.79
C GLY A 93 -8.89 28.36 -34.92
#